data_AF-A0A138AFN4-F1
#
_entry.id   AF-A0A138AFN4-F1
#
_cell.length_a   1.000
_cell.length_b   1.000
_cell.length_c   1.000
_cell.angle_alpha   90.00
_cell.angle_beta   90.00
_cell.angle_gamma   90.00
#
_symmetry.space_group_name_H-M   'P 1'
#
loop_
_entity.id
_entity.type
_entity.pdbx_description
1 polymer ?
#
loop_
_entity_poly.entity_id
_entity_poly.type
_entity_poly.pdbx_seq_one_letter_code
_entity_poly.pdbx_strand_id
1 'polypeptide(L)'
;MSEMSVSAAAQHLKVTPRQVARLARSGELTVTRRVGGALLLDGASVHRRAHARPARGRPATPAGAWAALALLSGETADWLEPAALSRLRARLRRSCAEDVAWMVRRRSPRIERMQGWGDATGLIPTGASVLTDPYWSDYFELSAVDRGTHDGYVPQKKYAATIRDLGLIEDPEGDFTIRVVPASAGWQVDRVLPAAVAVDLMESLDTREAAAGNLALTRMLGRVS
;
A
#
# COMPACT_ATOMS: atom_id res chain seq x y z
N MET A 1 -1.18 11.86 14.98
CA MET A 1 -2.36 10.97 14.77
C MET A 1 -2.48 10.05 15.99
N SER A 2 -3.68 9.64 16.39
CA SER A 2 -3.85 8.89 17.66
C SER A 2 -3.27 7.47 17.59
N GLU A 3 -2.41 7.13 18.55
CA GLU A 3 -2.09 5.73 18.86
C GLU A 3 -3.35 4.98 19.32
N MET A 4 -3.44 3.70 18.99
CA MET A 4 -4.55 2.82 19.36
C MET A 4 -4.03 1.55 20.01
N SER A 5 -4.59 1.19 21.17
CA SER A 5 -4.27 -0.07 21.84
C SER A 5 -4.83 -1.27 21.06
N VAL A 6 -4.28 -2.46 21.31
CA VAL A 6 -4.80 -3.72 20.74
C VAL A 6 -6.29 -3.92 21.06
N SER A 7 -6.73 -3.56 22.27
CA SER A 7 -8.14 -3.71 22.67
C SER A 7 -9.06 -2.73 21.95
N ALA A 8 -8.66 -1.47 21.82
CA ALA A 8 -9.41 -0.46 21.07
C ALA A 8 -9.49 -0.83 19.58
N ALA A 9 -8.37 -1.29 18.99
CA ALA A 9 -8.34 -1.76 17.61
C ALA A 9 -9.22 -3.00 17.40
N ALA A 10 -9.24 -3.93 18.36
CA ALA A 10 -10.09 -5.12 18.30
C ALA A 10 -11.59 -4.74 18.28
N GLN A 11 -11.99 -3.79 19.12
CA GLN A 11 -13.35 -3.26 19.12
C GLN A 11 -13.70 -2.56 17.81
N HIS A 12 -12.81 -1.69 17.32
CA HIS A 12 -13.02 -0.93 16.09
C HIS A 12 -13.12 -1.85 14.86
N LEU A 13 -12.25 -2.85 14.76
CA LEU A 13 -12.22 -3.81 13.66
C LEU A 13 -13.24 -4.95 13.81
N LYS A 14 -13.94 -5.03 14.96
CA LYS A 14 -14.85 -6.13 15.32
C LYS A 14 -14.18 -7.52 15.22
N VAL A 15 -12.97 -7.64 15.75
CA VAL A 15 -12.18 -8.89 15.79
C VAL A 15 -11.59 -9.13 17.18
N THR A 16 -10.95 -10.28 17.40
CA THR A 16 -10.30 -10.57 18.69
C THR A 16 -8.93 -9.87 18.82
N PRO A 17 -8.46 -9.59 20.05
CA PRO A 17 -7.09 -9.09 20.28
C PRO A 17 -6.00 -9.96 19.66
N ARG A 18 -6.18 -11.30 19.68
CA ARG A 18 -5.28 -12.26 19.02
C ARG A 18 -5.23 -12.06 17.51
N GLN A 19 -6.36 -11.73 16.89
CA GLN A 19 -6.42 -11.39 15.48
C GLN A 19 -5.66 -10.09 15.18
N VAL A 20 -5.84 -9.06 16.00
CA VAL A 20 -5.10 -7.78 15.88
C VAL A 20 -3.59 -8.02 15.97
N ALA A 21 -3.12 -8.78 16.97
CA ALA A 21 -1.71 -9.12 17.09
C ALA A 21 -1.18 -9.95 15.90
N ARG A 22 -2.03 -10.74 15.25
CA ARG A 22 -1.67 -11.44 14.00
C ARG A 22 -1.54 -10.47 12.83
N LEU A 23 -2.47 -9.52 12.69
CA LEU A 23 -2.42 -8.49 11.64
C LEU A 23 -1.18 -7.61 11.79
N ALA A 24 -0.86 -7.17 13.01
CA ALA A 24 0.35 -6.42 13.30
C ALA A 24 1.63 -7.20 12.93
N ARG A 25 1.72 -8.48 13.32
CA ARG A 25 2.87 -9.34 12.95
C ARG A 25 3.02 -9.57 11.46
N SER A 26 1.92 -9.56 10.70
CA SER A 26 1.96 -9.70 9.24
C SER A 26 2.15 -8.37 8.50
N GLY A 27 2.34 -7.25 9.22
CA GLY A 27 2.45 -5.90 8.65
C GLY A 27 1.13 -5.35 8.10
N GLU A 28 -0.01 -5.97 8.41
CA GLU A 28 -1.34 -5.51 7.98
C GLU A 28 -1.89 -4.39 8.90
N LEU A 29 -1.25 -4.15 10.05
CA LEU A 29 -1.45 -2.98 10.91
C LEU A 29 -0.07 -2.45 11.30
N THR A 30 0.10 -1.13 11.26
CA THR A 30 1.38 -0.49 11.61
C THR A 30 1.51 -0.43 13.13
N VAL A 31 2.62 -0.95 13.66
CA VAL A 31 2.95 -0.88 15.09
C VAL A 31 3.74 0.41 15.30
N THR A 32 3.26 1.29 16.19
CA THR A 32 3.99 2.52 16.55
C THR A 32 5.11 2.21 17.52
N ARG A 33 4.83 1.45 18.58
CA ARG A 33 5.80 1.06 19.60
C ARG A 33 5.30 -0.11 20.45
N ARG A 34 6.20 -0.62 21.31
CA ARG A 34 5.90 -1.60 22.34
C ARG A 34 6.15 -1.01 23.72
N VAL A 35 5.16 -1.11 24.61
CA VAL A 35 5.27 -0.64 26.00
C VAL A 35 4.91 -1.79 26.93
N GLY A 36 5.87 -2.25 27.75
CA GLY A 36 5.63 -3.34 28.71
C GLY A 36 5.10 -4.64 28.07
N GLY A 37 5.50 -4.94 26.84
CA GLY A 37 5.01 -6.09 26.08
C GLY A 37 3.67 -5.89 25.36
N ALA A 38 2.97 -4.77 25.58
CA ALA A 38 1.77 -4.38 24.84
C ALA A 38 2.15 -3.66 23.54
N LEU A 39 1.38 -3.93 22.46
CA LEU A 39 1.52 -3.23 21.18
C LEU A 39 0.67 -1.96 21.18
N LEU A 40 1.25 -0.85 20.74
CA LEU A 40 0.54 0.34 20.31
C LEU A 40 0.55 0.39 18.79
N LEU A 41 -0.61 0.71 18.21
CA LEU A 41 -0.87 0.65 16.77
C LEU A 41 -1.15 2.06 16.25
N ASP A 42 -0.78 2.30 14.99
CA ASP A 42 -1.15 3.53 14.31
C ASP A 42 -2.66 3.50 14.04
N GLY A 43 -3.42 4.43 14.63
CA GLY A 43 -4.86 4.52 14.48
C GLY A 43 -5.28 4.68 13.01
N ALA A 44 -4.48 5.36 12.19
CA ALA A 44 -4.78 5.51 10.77
C ALA A 44 -4.73 4.16 10.04
N SER A 45 -3.71 3.34 10.30
CA SER A 45 -3.62 1.97 9.76
C SER A 45 -4.82 1.11 10.17
N VAL A 46 -5.33 1.29 11.40
CA VAL A 46 -6.52 0.59 11.88
C VAL A 46 -7.78 1.07 11.15
N HIS A 47 -7.95 2.38 10.99
CA HIS A 47 -9.08 2.95 10.24
C HIS A 47 -9.06 2.52 8.78
N ARG A 48 -7.91 2.63 8.09
CA ARG A 48 -7.75 2.11 6.72
C ARG A 48 -8.16 0.65 6.62
N ARG A 49 -7.75 -0.17 7.60
CA ARG A 49 -8.13 -1.59 7.65
C ARG A 49 -9.62 -1.81 7.89
N ALA A 50 -10.27 -0.94 8.67
CA ALA A 50 -11.72 -1.00 8.90
C ALA A 50 -12.52 -0.60 7.65
N HIS A 51 -12.03 0.40 6.89
CA HIS A 51 -12.61 0.82 5.62
C HIS A 51 -12.42 -0.23 4.51
N ALA A 52 -11.31 -0.98 4.54
CA ALA A 52 -11.06 -2.07 3.61
C ALA A 52 -12.07 -3.21 3.81
N ARG A 53 -12.96 -3.40 2.83
CA ARG A 53 -13.90 -4.54 2.81
C ARG A 53 -13.11 -5.84 2.64
N PRO A 54 -13.21 -6.81 3.57
CA PRO A 54 -12.58 -8.11 3.39
C PRO A 54 -13.19 -8.81 2.17
N ALA A 55 -12.38 -9.07 1.15
CA ALA A 55 -12.81 -9.83 -0.02
C ALA A 55 -12.49 -11.33 0.13
N ARG A 56 -13.05 -12.14 -0.77
CA ARG A 56 -12.88 -13.59 -0.74
C ARG A 56 -11.46 -14.01 -1.10
N GLY A 57 -10.97 -15.04 -0.41
CA GLY A 57 -9.72 -15.72 -0.73
C GLY A 57 -8.47 -15.16 -0.06
N ARG A 58 -7.38 -15.93 -0.16
CA ARG A 58 -6.07 -15.58 0.40
C ARG A 58 -5.44 -14.43 -0.41
N PRO A 59 -4.70 -13.52 0.24
CA PRO A 59 -3.97 -12.46 -0.46
C PRO A 59 -2.83 -13.08 -1.24
N ALA A 60 -2.43 -12.45 -2.32
CA ALA A 60 -1.29 -12.91 -3.09
C ALA A 60 0.01 -12.80 -2.26
N THR A 61 1.02 -13.58 -2.65
CA THR A 61 2.41 -13.31 -2.25
C THR A 61 2.85 -11.97 -2.83
N PRO A 62 3.94 -11.35 -2.34
CA PRO A 62 4.48 -10.13 -2.95
C PRO A 62 4.68 -10.25 -4.47
N ALA A 63 5.25 -11.35 -4.95
CA ALA A 63 5.40 -11.64 -6.39
C ALA A 63 4.08 -11.59 -7.17
N GLY A 64 3.04 -12.26 -6.64
CA GLY A 64 1.73 -12.29 -7.27
C GLY A 64 0.98 -10.95 -7.16
N ALA A 65 1.19 -10.21 -6.08
CA ALA A 65 0.62 -8.88 -5.88
C ALA A 65 1.17 -7.91 -6.92
N TRP A 66 2.49 -7.82 -7.06
CA TRP A 66 3.11 -6.96 -8.07
C TRP A 66 2.82 -7.42 -9.50
N ALA A 67 2.67 -8.73 -9.74
CA ALA A 67 2.27 -9.22 -11.06
C ALA A 67 0.85 -8.78 -11.43
N ALA A 68 -0.07 -8.78 -10.45
CA ALA A 68 -1.42 -8.28 -10.67
C ALA A 68 -1.42 -6.79 -11.00
N LEU A 69 -0.63 -6.00 -10.26
CA LEU A 69 -0.47 -4.56 -10.49
C LEU A 69 0.16 -4.27 -11.86
N ALA A 70 1.15 -5.04 -12.27
CA ALA A 70 1.79 -4.93 -13.58
C ALA A 70 0.79 -5.20 -14.70
N LEU A 71 0.08 -6.34 -14.65
CA LEU A 71 -0.93 -6.69 -15.65
C LEU A 71 -2.04 -5.64 -15.80
N LEU A 72 -2.54 -5.12 -14.67
CA LEU A 72 -3.56 -4.07 -14.66
C LEU A 72 -3.04 -2.74 -15.22
N SER A 73 -1.74 -2.53 -15.14
CA SER A 73 -1.05 -1.35 -15.68
C SER A 73 -0.63 -1.51 -17.14
N GLY A 74 -0.96 -2.64 -17.79
CA GLY A 74 -0.55 -2.94 -19.16
C GLY A 74 0.89 -3.46 -19.31
N GLU A 75 1.54 -3.82 -18.20
CA GLU A 75 2.90 -4.34 -18.15
C GLU A 75 2.93 -5.87 -18.15
N THR A 76 4.10 -6.46 -18.42
CA THR A 76 4.33 -7.90 -18.30
C THR A 76 4.71 -8.31 -16.87
N ALA A 77 4.59 -9.60 -16.58
CA ALA A 77 4.95 -10.18 -15.28
C ALA A 77 5.79 -11.44 -15.47
N ASP A 78 6.96 -11.27 -16.12
CA ASP A 78 7.80 -12.35 -16.63
C ASP A 78 8.50 -13.16 -15.52
N TRP A 79 8.42 -12.70 -14.27
CA TRP A 79 8.89 -13.43 -13.09
C TRP A 79 7.90 -14.49 -12.59
N LEU A 80 6.71 -14.57 -13.16
CA LEU A 80 5.75 -15.63 -12.84
C LEU A 80 5.72 -16.70 -13.93
N GLU A 81 5.67 -17.95 -13.49
CA GLU A 81 5.42 -19.09 -14.37
C GLU A 81 4.12 -18.92 -15.18
N PRO A 82 4.08 -19.33 -16.46
CA PRO A 82 2.92 -19.14 -17.33
C PRO A 82 1.59 -19.65 -16.74
N ALA A 83 1.63 -20.79 -16.04
CA ALA A 83 0.45 -21.35 -15.37
C ALA A 83 -0.04 -20.49 -14.19
N ALA A 84 0.86 -19.85 -13.45
CA ALA A 84 0.50 -18.91 -12.39
C ALA A 84 -0.06 -17.61 -12.98
N LEU A 85 0.54 -17.13 -14.07
CA LEU A 85 0.09 -15.94 -14.78
C LEU A 85 -1.32 -16.11 -15.39
N SER A 86 -1.59 -17.27 -16.01
CA SER A 86 -2.92 -17.62 -16.53
C SER A 86 -3.99 -17.63 -15.43
N ARG A 87 -3.69 -18.27 -14.29
CA ARG A 87 -4.58 -18.26 -13.10
C ARG A 87 -4.81 -16.86 -12.56
N LEU A 88 -3.78 -16.00 -12.58
CA LEU A 88 -3.87 -14.63 -12.13
C LEU A 88 -4.78 -13.79 -13.04
N ARG A 89 -4.59 -13.84 -14.36
CA ARG A 89 -5.47 -13.18 -15.34
C ARG A 89 -6.92 -13.62 -15.19
N ALA A 90 -7.16 -14.93 -15.08
CA ALA A 90 -8.51 -15.47 -14.88
C ALA A 90 -9.16 -14.98 -13.58
N ARG A 91 -8.37 -14.77 -12.52
CA ARG A 91 -8.86 -14.18 -11.26
C ARG A 91 -9.18 -12.70 -11.43
N LEU A 92 -8.31 -11.92 -12.08
CA LEU A 92 -8.51 -10.48 -12.31
C LEU A 92 -9.78 -10.20 -13.12
N ARG A 93 -10.06 -10.98 -14.17
CA ARG A 93 -11.30 -10.85 -14.98
C ARG A 93 -12.61 -10.98 -14.18
N ARG A 94 -12.56 -11.62 -13.01
CA ARG A 94 -13.73 -11.82 -12.13
C ARG A 94 -13.68 -10.98 -10.86
N SER A 95 -12.67 -10.11 -10.74
CA SER A 95 -12.46 -9.28 -9.55
C SER A 95 -13.11 -7.92 -9.74
N CYS A 96 -13.69 -7.36 -8.68
CA CYS A 96 -13.90 -5.91 -8.60
C CYS A 96 -12.64 -5.20 -8.06
N ALA A 97 -12.67 -3.88 -8.00
CA ALA A 97 -11.55 -3.09 -7.47
C ALA A 97 -11.22 -3.46 -6.01
N GLU A 98 -12.24 -3.67 -5.17
CA GLU A 98 -12.05 -4.06 -3.77
C GLU A 98 -11.41 -5.46 -3.65
N ASP A 99 -11.77 -6.40 -4.53
CA ASP A 99 -11.14 -7.72 -4.60
C ASP A 99 -9.65 -7.60 -4.94
N VAL A 100 -9.28 -6.71 -5.85
CA VAL A 100 -7.89 -6.44 -6.23
C VAL A 100 -7.14 -5.79 -5.07
N ALA A 101 -7.67 -4.72 -4.48
CA ALA A 101 -7.05 -4.05 -3.32
C ALA A 101 -6.78 -5.06 -2.19
N TRP A 102 -7.76 -5.92 -1.88
CA TRP A 102 -7.58 -7.00 -0.92
C TRP A 102 -6.52 -8.01 -1.35
N MET A 103 -6.53 -8.44 -2.62
CA MET A 103 -5.60 -9.42 -3.18
C MET A 103 -4.15 -8.95 -3.08
N VAL A 104 -3.89 -7.68 -3.38
CA VAL A 104 -2.54 -7.10 -3.49
C VAL A 104 -2.09 -6.37 -2.22
N ARG A 105 -2.86 -6.39 -1.13
CA ARG A 105 -2.50 -5.67 0.12
C ARG A 105 -1.16 -6.08 0.74
N ARG A 106 -0.57 -7.21 0.32
CA ARG A 106 0.76 -7.68 0.74
C ARG A 106 1.88 -7.28 -0.22
N ARG A 107 1.62 -6.32 -1.14
CA ARG A 107 2.61 -5.76 -2.08
C ARG A 107 3.83 -5.17 -1.36
N SER A 108 3.61 -4.58 -0.19
CA SER A 108 4.66 -4.08 0.70
C SER A 108 4.38 -4.56 2.13
N PRO A 109 4.98 -5.67 2.57
CA PRO A 109 4.72 -6.26 3.88
C PRO A 109 5.31 -5.44 5.05
N ARG A 110 6.18 -4.47 4.75
CA ARG A 110 6.77 -3.54 5.72
C ARG A 110 6.43 -2.12 5.28
N ILE A 111 5.66 -1.43 6.11
CA ILE A 111 5.27 -0.04 5.94
C ILE A 111 5.66 0.70 7.22
N GLU A 112 6.43 1.76 7.09
CA GLU A 112 6.99 2.51 8.22
C GLU A 112 6.63 3.98 8.15
N ARG A 113 6.35 4.57 9.31
CA ARG A 113 6.17 6.00 9.46
C ARG A 113 7.45 6.59 10.03
N MET A 114 7.94 7.64 9.39
CA MET A 114 9.23 8.25 9.68
C MET A 114 9.15 9.76 9.55
N GLN A 115 9.99 10.46 10.30
CA GLN A 115 10.19 11.90 10.18
C GLN A 115 11.50 12.15 9.42
N GLY A 116 11.46 13.10 8.49
CA GLY A 116 12.64 13.56 7.74
C GLY A 116 12.72 15.08 7.68
N TRP A 117 13.80 15.59 7.09
CA TRP A 117 14.08 17.02 6.96
C TRP A 117 14.47 17.43 5.52
N GLY A 118 14.30 16.51 4.56
CA GLY A 118 14.64 16.70 3.16
C GLY A 118 13.44 16.45 2.24
N ASP A 119 13.65 16.65 0.94
CA ASP A 119 12.66 16.23 -0.06
C ASP A 119 12.55 14.70 -0.12
N ALA A 120 11.55 14.16 -0.81
CA ALA A 120 11.36 12.72 -0.93
C ALA A 120 12.26 12.06 -2.01
N THR A 121 13.39 12.67 -2.36
CA THR A 121 14.26 12.18 -3.44
C THR A 121 14.78 10.77 -3.13
N GLY A 122 14.56 9.84 -4.06
CA GLY A 122 14.91 8.43 -3.89
C GLY A 122 13.74 7.54 -3.45
N LEU A 123 12.62 8.12 -3.02
CA LEU A 123 11.34 7.41 -2.94
C LEU A 123 10.62 7.45 -4.28
N ILE A 124 9.90 6.37 -4.56
CA ILE A 124 9.04 6.28 -5.74
C ILE A 124 7.64 6.66 -5.29
N PRO A 125 7.16 7.89 -5.61
CA PRO A 125 5.94 8.43 -5.01
C PRO A 125 4.70 7.60 -5.41
N THR A 126 3.76 7.50 -4.47
CA THR A 126 2.47 6.83 -4.68
C THR A 126 1.34 7.52 -3.91
N GLY A 127 0.11 7.02 -4.02
CA GLY A 127 -1.05 7.59 -3.33
C GLY A 127 -1.24 9.07 -3.70
N ALA A 128 -1.48 9.93 -2.71
CA ALA A 128 -1.60 11.37 -2.94
C ALA A 128 -0.26 12.03 -3.32
N SER A 129 0.88 11.50 -2.89
CA SER A 129 2.19 12.13 -3.11
C SER A 129 2.62 12.15 -4.58
N VAL A 130 2.14 11.18 -5.38
CA VAL A 130 2.42 11.15 -6.83
C VAL A 130 1.64 12.24 -7.61
N LEU A 131 0.56 12.78 -7.04
CA LEU A 131 -0.29 13.76 -7.73
C LEU A 131 0.38 15.13 -7.91
N THR A 132 1.54 15.35 -7.29
CA THR A 132 2.39 16.53 -7.55
C THR A 132 2.92 16.58 -8.98
N ASP A 133 2.98 15.43 -9.65
CA ASP A 133 3.25 15.33 -11.09
C ASP A 133 1.92 15.53 -11.88
N PRO A 134 1.88 16.52 -12.80
CA PRO A 134 0.68 16.81 -13.60
C PRO A 134 0.13 15.63 -14.39
N TYR A 135 0.99 14.71 -14.86
CA TYR A 135 0.55 13.50 -15.56
C TYR A 135 -0.36 12.65 -14.67
N TRP A 136 0.04 12.45 -13.41
CA TRP A 136 -0.72 11.63 -12.47
C TRP A 136 -1.96 12.34 -11.95
N SER A 137 -1.89 13.66 -11.78
CA SER A 137 -3.06 14.50 -11.46
C SER A 137 -4.15 14.36 -12.52
N ASP A 138 -3.79 14.44 -13.80
CA ASP A 138 -4.72 14.25 -14.92
C ASP A 138 -5.21 12.81 -15.02
N TYR A 139 -4.31 11.83 -14.92
CA TYR A 139 -4.64 10.40 -15.00
C TYR A 139 -5.71 9.98 -13.98
N PHE A 140 -5.63 10.50 -12.75
CA PHE A 140 -6.56 10.20 -11.67
C PHE A 140 -7.68 11.23 -11.50
N GLU A 141 -7.71 12.28 -12.32
CA GLU A 141 -8.68 13.38 -12.23
C GLU A 141 -8.71 14.02 -10.82
N LEU A 142 -7.54 14.13 -10.18
CA LEU A 142 -7.36 14.65 -8.83
C LEU A 142 -6.34 15.78 -8.81
N SER A 143 -6.71 16.92 -8.22
CA SER A 143 -5.75 18.01 -7.97
C SER A 143 -4.77 17.63 -6.87
N ALA A 144 -3.49 17.97 -7.07
CA ALA A 144 -2.48 17.87 -6.02
C ALA A 144 -2.91 18.70 -4.80
N VAL A 145 -2.85 18.10 -3.62
CA VAL A 145 -2.90 18.83 -2.36
C VAL A 145 -1.60 18.53 -1.64
N ASP A 146 -0.72 19.52 -1.55
CA ASP A 146 0.47 19.39 -0.72
C ASP A 146 0.04 19.40 0.75
N ARG A 147 0.17 18.23 1.38
CA ARG A 147 -0.12 18.03 2.81
C ARG A 147 1.15 17.99 3.65
N GLY A 148 2.32 18.24 3.04
CA GLY A 148 3.60 18.00 3.69
C GLY A 148 3.79 16.53 4.07
N THR A 149 3.20 15.60 3.31
CA THR A 149 3.31 14.15 3.55
C THR A 149 3.86 13.42 2.34
N HIS A 150 4.77 12.48 2.58
CA HIS A 150 5.46 11.74 1.54
C HIS A 150 5.16 10.25 1.64
N ASP A 151 4.36 9.70 0.73
CA ASP A 151 4.12 8.26 0.61
C ASP A 151 4.86 7.73 -0.63
N GLY A 152 5.71 6.73 -0.41
CA GLY A 152 6.50 6.19 -1.51
C GLY A 152 7.02 4.78 -1.27
N TYR A 153 7.27 4.11 -2.39
CA TYR A 153 7.92 2.81 -2.42
C TYR A 153 9.43 2.94 -2.40
N VAL A 154 10.08 2.00 -1.72
CA VAL A 154 11.52 1.79 -1.78
C VAL A 154 11.83 0.30 -1.94
N PRO A 155 12.69 -0.09 -2.89
CA PRO A 155 13.19 -1.46 -2.95
C PRO A 155 13.93 -1.82 -1.66
N GLN A 156 13.72 -3.03 -1.12
CA GLN A 156 14.37 -3.49 0.12
C GLN A 156 15.91 -3.33 0.08
N LYS A 157 16.53 -3.53 -1.08
CA LYS A 157 17.98 -3.36 -1.27
C LYS A 157 18.45 -1.90 -1.13
N LYS A 158 17.59 -0.93 -1.42
CA LYS A 158 17.88 0.51 -1.34
C LYS A 158 17.43 1.15 -0.03
N TYR A 159 16.65 0.43 0.78
CA TYR A 159 16.05 0.94 2.02
C TYR A 159 17.07 1.64 2.93
N ALA A 160 18.14 0.96 3.34
CA ALA A 160 19.11 1.52 4.29
C ALA A 160 19.82 2.77 3.75
N ALA A 161 20.14 2.81 2.46
CA ALA A 161 20.72 3.99 1.82
C ALA A 161 19.71 5.14 1.81
N THR A 162 18.47 4.87 1.42
CA THR A 162 17.39 5.87 1.33
C THR A 162 17.10 6.49 2.70
N ILE A 163 16.99 5.67 3.75
CA ILE A 163 16.77 6.16 5.13
C ILE A 163 17.90 7.10 5.56
N ARG A 164 19.15 6.71 5.32
CA ARG A 164 20.31 7.54 5.67
C ARG A 164 20.35 8.83 4.87
N ASP A 165 20.16 8.76 3.57
CA ASP A 165 20.32 9.90 2.66
C ASP A 165 19.20 10.94 2.89
N LEU A 166 18.00 10.50 3.29
CA LEU A 166 16.89 11.35 3.68
C LEU A 166 16.90 11.76 5.16
N GLY A 167 17.85 11.27 5.96
CA GLY A 167 17.92 11.53 7.41
C GLY A 167 16.67 11.07 8.15
N LEU A 168 16.05 9.97 7.71
CA LEU A 168 14.78 9.48 8.25
C LEU A 168 14.97 8.79 9.60
N ILE A 169 14.12 9.17 10.56
CA ILE A 169 14.06 8.58 11.89
C ILE A 169 12.67 8.00 12.06
N GLU A 170 12.57 6.82 12.68
CA GLU A 170 11.27 6.22 13.01
C GLU A 170 10.46 7.19 13.88
N ASP A 171 9.31 7.60 13.34
CA ASP A 171 8.37 8.47 14.02
C ASP A 171 6.96 8.09 13.57
N PRO A 172 6.14 7.52 14.47
CA PRO A 172 4.75 7.17 14.13
C PRO A 172 3.90 8.35 13.67
N GLU A 173 4.25 9.57 14.06
CA GLU A 173 3.59 10.80 13.63
C GLU A 173 4.29 11.49 12.46
N GLY A 174 5.47 11.00 12.06
CA GLY A 174 6.28 11.60 11.02
C GLY A 174 5.58 11.63 9.67
N ASP A 175 5.99 12.54 8.80
CA ASP A 175 5.39 12.85 7.50
C ASP A 175 5.63 11.80 6.40
N PHE A 176 6.65 10.93 6.53
CA PHE A 176 6.97 9.90 5.55
C PHE A 176 6.24 8.57 5.81
N THR A 177 5.62 8.01 4.78
CA THR A 177 5.22 6.59 4.71
C THR A 177 6.16 5.86 3.76
N ILE A 178 6.99 4.97 4.33
CA ILE A 178 7.96 4.18 3.57
C ILE A 178 7.40 2.79 3.32
N ARG A 179 7.07 2.47 2.06
CA ARG A 179 6.57 1.16 1.64
C ARG A 179 7.71 0.32 1.08
N VAL A 180 8.19 -0.63 1.87
CA VAL A 180 9.33 -1.46 1.49
C VAL A 180 8.89 -2.63 0.62
N VAL A 181 9.39 -2.65 -0.62
CA VAL A 181 9.11 -3.71 -1.59
C VAL A 181 10.17 -4.81 -1.48
N PRO A 182 9.78 -6.05 -1.15
CA PRO A 182 10.73 -7.13 -0.91
C PRO A 182 11.38 -7.57 -2.23
N ALA A 183 12.60 -8.11 -2.16
CA ALA A 183 13.27 -8.65 -3.34
C ALA A 183 12.47 -9.77 -4.05
N SER A 184 11.59 -10.46 -3.32
CA SER A 184 10.68 -11.49 -3.85
C SER A 184 9.47 -10.95 -4.61
N ALA A 185 9.34 -9.63 -4.78
CA ALA A 185 8.25 -9.01 -5.54
C ALA A 185 8.34 -9.25 -7.06
N GLY A 186 9.53 -9.54 -7.59
CA GLY A 186 9.76 -9.74 -9.03
C GLY A 186 9.69 -8.46 -9.87
N TRP A 187 8.93 -7.45 -9.45
CA TRP A 187 8.93 -6.11 -10.03
C TRP A 187 10.14 -5.31 -9.56
N GLN A 188 10.91 -4.79 -10.52
CA GLN A 188 11.92 -3.79 -10.24
C GLN A 188 11.21 -2.45 -10.06
N VAL A 189 11.05 -2.03 -8.82
CA VAL A 189 10.41 -0.74 -8.49
C VAL A 189 11.42 0.37 -8.78
N ASP A 190 11.41 0.85 -10.03
CA ASP A 190 12.11 2.07 -10.48
C ASP A 190 11.12 3.15 -10.93
N ARG A 191 9.89 2.76 -11.25
CA ARG A 191 8.71 3.62 -11.42
C ARG A 191 7.51 3.04 -10.70
N VAL A 192 6.53 3.91 -10.40
CA VAL A 192 5.25 3.48 -9.87
C VAL A 192 4.35 2.96 -11.00
N LEU A 193 3.55 1.96 -10.69
CA LEU A 193 2.54 1.42 -11.59
C LEU A 193 1.20 2.15 -11.36
N PRO A 194 0.45 2.52 -12.40
CA PRO A 194 -0.88 3.10 -12.25
C PRO A 194 -1.80 2.29 -11.32
N ALA A 195 -1.80 0.96 -11.44
CA ALA A 195 -2.60 0.11 -10.55
C ALA A 195 -2.12 0.16 -9.08
N ALA A 196 -0.82 0.35 -8.84
CA ALA A 196 -0.30 0.50 -7.48
C ALA A 196 -0.77 1.81 -6.86
N VAL A 197 -0.67 2.92 -7.61
CA VAL A 197 -1.21 4.23 -7.19
C VAL A 197 -2.71 4.13 -6.92
N ALA A 198 -3.48 3.51 -7.81
CA ALA A 198 -4.92 3.35 -7.65
C ALA A 198 -5.27 2.63 -6.33
N VAL A 199 -4.55 1.55 -6.00
CA VAL A 199 -4.75 0.82 -4.73
C VAL A 199 -4.32 1.65 -3.53
N ASP A 200 -3.22 2.41 -3.61
CA ASP A 200 -2.78 3.29 -2.53
C ASP A 200 -3.78 4.44 -2.28
N LEU A 201 -4.36 5.01 -3.34
CA LEU A 201 -5.43 6.00 -3.26
C LEU A 201 -6.71 5.41 -2.65
N MET A 202 -7.09 4.18 -3.01
CA MET A 202 -8.21 3.45 -2.39
C MET A 202 -8.03 3.24 -0.89
N GLU A 203 -6.79 3.16 -0.42
CA GLU A 203 -6.46 3.04 1.00
C GLU A 203 -6.46 4.40 1.73
N SER A 204 -6.66 5.53 1.02
CA SER A 204 -6.74 6.85 1.63
C SER A 204 -7.97 7.00 2.53
N LEU A 205 -7.83 7.82 3.56
CA LEU A 205 -8.96 8.26 4.40
C LEU A 205 -9.72 9.43 3.76
N ASP A 206 -9.17 10.06 2.74
CA ASP A 206 -9.88 11.04 1.93
C ASP A 206 -10.83 10.31 0.96
N THR A 207 -12.12 10.65 1.04
CA THR A 207 -13.16 9.98 0.25
C THR A 207 -13.04 10.24 -1.25
N ARG A 208 -12.48 11.38 -1.67
CA ARG A 208 -12.24 11.70 -3.08
C ARG A 208 -11.08 10.90 -3.63
N GLU A 209 -9.98 10.81 -2.88
CA GLU A 209 -8.84 9.96 -3.23
C GLU A 209 -9.26 8.50 -3.34
N ALA A 210 -9.99 8.00 -2.33
CA ALA A 210 -10.47 6.63 -2.32
C ALA A 210 -11.41 6.31 -3.50
N ALA A 211 -12.31 7.23 -3.84
CA ALA A 211 -13.21 7.08 -4.97
C ALA A 211 -12.47 7.10 -6.32
N ALA A 212 -11.50 8.00 -6.50
CA ALA A 212 -10.69 8.08 -7.71
C ALA A 212 -9.84 6.81 -7.92
N GLY A 213 -9.20 6.31 -6.86
CA GLY A 213 -8.48 5.04 -6.90
C GLY A 213 -9.38 3.88 -7.32
N ASN A 214 -10.60 3.79 -6.75
CA ASN A 214 -11.58 2.76 -7.10
C ASN A 214 -12.00 2.83 -8.58
N LEU A 215 -12.32 4.04 -9.05
CA LEU A 215 -12.71 4.28 -10.44
C LEU A 215 -11.59 3.89 -11.42
N ALA A 216 -10.36 4.31 -11.15
CA ALA A 216 -9.20 3.99 -11.97
C ALA A 216 -8.96 2.47 -12.04
N LEU A 217 -9.05 1.77 -10.90
CA LEU A 217 -8.86 0.33 -10.84
C LEU A 217 -9.96 -0.44 -11.58
N THR A 218 -11.21 0.04 -11.49
CA THR A 218 -12.34 -0.51 -12.26
C THR A 218 -12.14 -0.32 -13.77
N ARG A 219 -11.67 0.85 -14.21
CA ARG A 219 -11.31 1.10 -15.62
C ARG A 219 -10.22 0.14 -16.10
N MET A 220 -9.18 -0.11 -15.29
CA MET A 220 -8.10 -1.05 -15.61
C MET A 220 -8.60 -2.50 -15.71
N LEU A 221 -9.45 -2.93 -14.78
CA LEU A 221 -10.04 -4.28 -14.77
C LEU A 221 -10.84 -4.56 -16.05
N GLY A 222 -11.55 -3.55 -16.57
CA GLY A 222 -12.27 -3.64 -17.84
C GLY A 222 -11.39 -3.89 -19.07
N ARG A 223 -10.07 -3.75 -18.95
CA ARG A 223 -9.08 -3.96 -20.02
C ARG A 223 -8.35 -5.30 -19.92
N VAL A 224 -8.55 -6.06 -18.85
CA VAL A 224 -7.85 -7.34 -18.65
C VAL A 224 -8.47 -8.40 -19.57
N SER A 225 -7.85 -8.58 -20.74
CA SER A 225 -8.19 -9.63 -21.73
C SER A 225 -7.97 -11.02 -21.19
#